data_AF-A0A2J6IYM7-F1
#
_entry.id   AF-A0A2J6IYM7-F1
#
_cell.length_a   1.000
_cell.length_b   1.000
_cell.length_c   1.000
_cell.angle_alpha   90.00
_cell.angle_beta   90.00
_cell.angle_gamma   90.00
#
_symmetry.space_group_name_H-M   'P 1'
#
loop_
_entity.id
_entity.type
_entity.pdbx_description
1 polymer ?
#
loop_
_entity_poly.entity_id
_entity_poly.type
_entity_poly.pdbx_seq_one_letter_code
_entity_poly.pdbx_strand_id
1 'polypeptide(L)'
;MSETYFLDLQPDRMEGEVAVVFFFEDDRPLHGAAALLDWRLNGKLTELLLAGSATGRSGDIVAVRNNGKLDVDWALFLGGGNREKLTAAAWEKLLKKGFKVCEKAGFDRVAFCLDSQEEVPAAELKQLVVALRDNGSSLESLFSFDTVPVLTRSRSGKQESLL
;
A
#
# COMPACT_ATOMS: atom_id res chain seq x y z
N MET A 1 -9.78 22.19 6.80
CA MET A 1 -8.71 21.48 7.54
C MET A 1 -8.77 20.04 7.09
N SER A 2 -7.63 19.45 6.73
CA SER A 2 -7.59 18.12 6.15
C SER A 2 -7.43 17.08 7.25
N GLU A 3 -8.50 16.36 7.55
CA GLU A 3 -8.53 15.42 8.68
C GLU A 3 -7.73 14.15 8.38
N THR A 4 -7.22 13.52 9.44
CA THR A 4 -6.44 12.28 9.35
C THR A 4 -6.93 11.30 10.39
N TYR A 5 -7.31 10.11 9.95
CA TYR A 5 -7.88 9.06 10.78
C TYR A 5 -7.01 7.82 10.72
N PHE A 6 -6.78 7.20 11.87
CA PHE A 6 -6.11 5.91 11.98
C PHE A 6 -7.15 4.86 12.35
N LEU A 7 -7.38 3.90 11.45
CA LEU A 7 -8.42 2.88 11.60
C LEU A 7 -7.78 1.48 11.66
N ASP A 8 -8.40 0.62 12.46
CA ASP A 8 -8.08 -0.80 12.52
C ASP A 8 -9.04 -1.60 11.63
N LEU A 9 -9.00 -1.31 10.32
CA LEU A 9 -9.82 -1.95 9.31
C LEU A 9 -8.93 -2.59 8.24
N GLN A 10 -9.42 -3.69 7.68
CA GLN A 10 -8.78 -4.30 6.52
C GLN A 10 -8.94 -3.41 5.27
N PRO A 11 -8.00 -3.48 4.31
CA PRO A 11 -8.04 -2.68 3.10
C PRO A 11 -9.37 -2.72 2.33
N ASP A 12 -10.05 -3.87 2.33
CA ASP A 12 -11.35 -4.05 1.65
C ASP A 12 -12.54 -3.43 2.41
N ARG A 13 -12.33 -3.05 3.67
CA ARG A 13 -13.30 -2.41 4.57
C ARG A 13 -13.05 -0.94 4.84
N MET A 14 -11.99 -0.39 4.26
CA MET A 14 -11.72 1.04 4.37
C MET A 14 -12.83 1.82 3.66
N GLU A 15 -13.22 2.95 4.23
CA GLU A 15 -14.14 3.90 3.62
C GLU A 15 -13.39 4.91 2.74
N GLY A 16 -14.15 5.67 1.95
CA GLY A 16 -13.64 6.71 1.06
C GLY A 16 -13.86 6.39 -0.40
N GLU A 17 -13.30 7.20 -1.28
CA GLU A 17 -13.46 7.05 -2.73
C GLU A 17 -12.45 6.05 -3.30
N VAL A 18 -11.30 5.90 -2.64
CA VAL A 18 -10.20 5.05 -3.11
C VAL A 18 -9.40 4.45 -1.97
N ALA A 19 -9.08 3.16 -2.08
CA ALA A 19 -8.08 2.49 -1.28
C ALA A 19 -6.73 2.48 -2.03
N VAL A 20 -5.72 3.10 -1.44
CA VAL A 20 -4.36 3.22 -1.96
C VAL A 20 -3.47 2.19 -1.28
N VAL A 21 -2.81 1.36 -2.08
CA VAL A 21 -1.84 0.34 -1.63
C VAL A 21 -0.56 0.43 -2.44
N PHE A 22 0.55 0.01 -1.85
CA PHE A 22 1.82 -0.10 -2.55
C PHE A 22 2.13 -1.55 -2.91
N PHE A 23 2.72 -1.75 -4.10
CA PHE A 23 3.24 -3.05 -4.53
C PHE A 23 4.67 -2.88 -5.06
N PHE A 24 5.51 -3.88 -4.87
CA PHE A 24 6.97 -3.75 -5.04
C PHE A 24 7.49 -4.68 -6.14
N GLU A 25 8.67 -4.40 -6.68
CA GLU A 25 9.29 -5.16 -7.78
C GLU A 25 9.74 -6.56 -7.34
N ASP A 26 10.29 -6.64 -6.13
CA ASP A 26 10.91 -7.80 -5.48
C ASP A 26 9.94 -8.59 -4.58
N ASP A 27 8.70 -8.12 -4.45
CA ASP A 27 7.67 -8.77 -3.63
C ASP A 27 6.80 -9.73 -4.47
N ARG A 28 7.28 -10.97 -4.62
CA ARG A 28 6.59 -12.03 -5.36
C ARG A 28 6.45 -13.31 -4.52
N PRO A 29 5.23 -13.90 -4.41
CA PRO A 29 3.93 -13.35 -4.84
C PRO A 29 3.59 -12.02 -4.12
N LEU A 30 2.51 -11.34 -4.51
CA LEU A 30 2.04 -10.16 -3.77
C LEU A 30 1.74 -10.55 -2.31
N HIS A 31 2.07 -9.67 -1.36
CA HIS A 31 1.70 -9.82 0.06
C HIS A 31 0.91 -8.60 0.58
N GLY A 32 0.39 -8.73 1.80
CA GLY A 32 -0.21 -7.63 2.57
C GLY A 32 -1.45 -7.03 1.92
N ALA A 33 -1.59 -5.70 2.05
CA ALA A 33 -2.75 -4.96 1.59
C ALA A 33 -2.96 -5.06 0.07
N ALA A 34 -1.87 -5.01 -0.71
CA ALA A 34 -1.96 -5.15 -2.16
C ALA A 34 -2.48 -6.53 -2.59
N ALA A 35 -2.04 -7.60 -1.92
CA ALA A 35 -2.53 -8.95 -2.21
C ALA A 35 -4.02 -9.12 -1.89
N LEU A 36 -4.48 -8.57 -0.76
CA LEU A 36 -5.89 -8.63 -0.38
C LEU A 36 -6.78 -7.92 -1.41
N LEU A 37 -6.44 -6.69 -1.78
CA LEU A 37 -7.21 -5.93 -2.77
C LEU A 37 -7.20 -6.62 -4.13
N ASP A 38 -6.04 -7.14 -4.58
CA ASP A 38 -5.96 -7.88 -5.83
C ASP A 38 -6.85 -9.13 -5.82
N TRP A 39 -6.84 -9.90 -4.73
CA TRP A 39 -7.71 -11.06 -4.57
C TRP A 39 -9.19 -10.70 -4.60
N ARG A 40 -9.59 -9.63 -3.88
CA ARG A 40 -10.98 -9.13 -3.93
C ARG A 40 -11.35 -8.71 -5.36
N LEU A 41 -10.43 -8.11 -6.09
CA LEU A 41 -10.66 -7.63 -7.45
C LEU A 41 -10.44 -8.70 -8.54
N ASN A 42 -10.40 -9.98 -8.17
CA ASN A 42 -10.25 -11.12 -9.07
C ASN A 42 -8.91 -11.13 -9.84
N GLY A 43 -7.81 -10.71 -9.21
CA GLY A 43 -6.45 -10.87 -9.73
C GLY A 43 -6.05 -9.85 -10.80
N LYS A 44 -6.72 -8.69 -10.88
CA LYS A 44 -6.47 -7.69 -11.94
C LYS A 44 -5.04 -7.15 -11.93
N LEU A 45 -4.46 -6.89 -10.77
CA LEU A 45 -3.05 -6.51 -10.66
C LEU A 45 -2.15 -7.69 -11.03
N THR A 46 -2.46 -8.91 -10.57
CA THR A 46 -1.70 -10.11 -10.94
C THR A 46 -1.70 -10.35 -12.46
N GLU A 47 -2.83 -10.19 -13.15
CA GLU A 47 -2.90 -10.26 -14.62
C GLU A 47 -1.94 -9.26 -15.28
N LEU A 48 -1.91 -8.00 -14.80
CA LEU A 48 -1.02 -6.96 -15.34
C LEU A 48 0.47 -7.24 -15.04
N LEU A 49 0.78 -7.82 -13.88
CA LEU A 49 2.13 -8.24 -13.50
C LEU A 49 2.61 -9.38 -14.40
N LEU A 50 1.78 -10.39 -14.63
CA LEU A 50 2.10 -11.53 -15.51
C LEU A 50 2.27 -11.11 -16.96
N ALA A 51 1.50 -10.10 -17.40
CA ALA A 51 1.62 -9.51 -18.73
C ALA A 51 2.80 -8.51 -18.86
N GLY A 52 3.52 -8.21 -17.77
CA GLY A 52 4.59 -7.21 -17.74
C GLY A 52 4.13 -5.76 -17.96
N SER A 53 2.82 -5.51 -17.92
CA SER A 53 2.23 -4.17 -18.06
C SER A 53 2.30 -3.36 -16.75
N ALA A 54 2.49 -4.05 -15.62
CA ALA A 54 2.90 -3.49 -14.35
C ALA A 54 4.10 -4.27 -13.82
N THR A 55 4.95 -3.62 -13.03
CA THR A 55 6.21 -4.21 -12.54
C THR A 55 6.45 -4.02 -11.05
N GLY A 56 5.80 -3.04 -10.41
CA GLY A 56 6.05 -2.65 -9.02
C GLY A 56 7.14 -1.59 -8.89
N ARG A 57 7.68 -1.10 -10.01
CA ARG A 57 8.69 -0.04 -10.02
C ARG A 57 8.07 1.30 -9.67
N SER A 58 8.87 2.18 -9.07
CA SER A 58 8.42 3.54 -8.80
C SER A 58 8.05 4.24 -10.11
N GLY A 59 6.76 4.50 -10.28
CA GLY A 59 6.23 5.05 -11.54
C GLY A 59 4.95 4.35 -11.93
N ASP A 60 4.82 3.06 -11.59
CA ASP A 60 3.64 2.28 -11.88
C ASP A 60 2.44 2.81 -11.09
N ILE A 61 1.33 2.99 -11.81
CA ILE A 61 0.04 3.39 -11.25
C ILE A 61 -1.00 2.51 -11.94
N VAL A 62 -1.70 1.70 -11.15
CA VAL A 62 -2.78 0.85 -11.62
C VAL A 62 -4.04 1.23 -10.85
N ALA A 63 -5.04 1.75 -11.55
CA ALA A 63 -6.35 2.04 -10.99
C ALA A 63 -7.33 0.96 -11.43
N VAL A 64 -8.01 0.32 -10.47
CA VAL A 64 -9.00 -0.72 -10.73
C VAL A 64 -10.31 -0.30 -10.08
N ARG A 65 -11.38 -0.26 -10.88
CA ARG A 65 -12.73 0.03 -10.38
C ARG A 65 -13.22 -1.14 -9.52
N ASN A 66 -13.86 -0.82 -8.41
CA ASN A 66 -14.46 -1.82 -7.53
C ASN A 66 -15.48 -2.70 -8.30
N ASN A 67 -15.52 -3.98 -7.94
CA ASN A 67 -16.44 -4.99 -8.46
C ASN A 67 -17.56 -5.36 -7.46
N GLY A 68 -17.77 -4.52 -6.43
CA GLY A 68 -18.74 -4.72 -5.36
C GLY A 68 -18.19 -5.46 -4.13
N LYS A 69 -16.87 -5.69 -4.05
CA LYS A 69 -16.22 -6.40 -2.92
C LYS A 69 -15.41 -5.49 -2.00
N LEU A 70 -15.23 -4.22 -2.37
CA LEU A 70 -14.61 -3.19 -1.53
C LEU A 70 -15.69 -2.22 -1.04
N ASP A 71 -15.45 -1.58 0.10
CA ASP A 71 -16.32 -0.50 0.61
C ASP A 71 -15.96 0.89 0.01
N VAL A 72 -14.89 0.96 -0.81
CA VAL A 72 -14.49 2.11 -1.65
C VAL A 72 -14.86 1.93 -3.13
N ASP A 73 -14.88 3.01 -3.92
CA ASP A 73 -15.17 2.94 -5.37
C ASP A 73 -14.00 2.43 -6.22
N TRP A 74 -12.76 2.67 -5.77
CA TRP A 74 -11.54 2.34 -6.52
C TRP A 74 -10.46 1.71 -5.64
N ALA A 75 -9.66 0.83 -6.23
CA ALA A 75 -8.35 0.47 -5.70
C ALA A 75 -7.25 1.11 -6.56
N LEU A 76 -6.29 1.76 -5.91
CA LEU A 76 -5.14 2.38 -6.54
C LEU A 76 -3.86 1.69 -6.06
N PHE A 77 -3.27 0.88 -6.94
CA PHE A 77 -2.00 0.21 -6.69
C PHE A 77 -0.86 1.08 -7.22
N LEU A 78 0.04 1.47 -6.34
CA LEU A 78 1.19 2.31 -6.65
C LEU A 78 2.49 1.51 -6.54
N GLY A 79 3.33 1.60 -7.57
CA GLY A 79 4.64 0.96 -7.56
C GLY A 79 5.56 1.58 -6.51
N GLY A 80 5.97 0.78 -5.54
CA GLY A 80 6.83 1.17 -4.42
C GLY A 80 8.33 1.08 -4.72
N GLY A 81 8.73 0.44 -5.82
CA GLY A 81 10.11 0.13 -6.13
C GLY A 81 10.57 -1.15 -5.46
N ASN A 82 11.80 -1.15 -4.94
CA ASN A 82 12.38 -2.30 -4.26
C ASN A 82 12.09 -2.22 -2.75
N ARG A 83 11.40 -3.23 -2.22
CA ARG A 83 10.94 -3.33 -0.83
C ARG A 83 12.11 -3.46 0.14
N GLU A 84 13.16 -4.21 -0.22
CA GLU A 84 14.36 -4.36 0.63
C GLU A 84 15.11 -3.04 0.85
N LYS A 85 14.89 -2.04 0.00
CA LYS A 85 15.49 -0.69 0.10
C LYS A 85 14.57 0.34 0.75
N LEU A 86 13.47 -0.09 1.35
CA LEU A 86 12.41 0.80 1.83
C LEU A 86 12.73 1.38 3.21
N THR A 87 13.53 2.45 3.21
CA THR A 87 13.84 3.25 4.41
C THR A 87 12.70 4.22 4.76
N ALA A 88 12.74 4.84 5.94
CA ALA A 88 11.79 5.89 6.32
C ALA A 88 11.71 7.05 5.29
N ALA A 89 12.87 7.47 4.75
CA ALA A 89 12.91 8.50 3.71
C ALA A 89 12.33 8.01 2.37
N ALA A 90 12.42 6.72 2.06
CA ALA A 90 11.76 6.14 0.90
C ALA A 90 10.24 6.10 1.09
N TRP A 91 9.76 5.73 2.28
CA TRP A 91 8.35 5.80 2.65
C TRP A 91 7.79 7.22 2.53
N GLU A 92 8.52 8.23 3.00
CA GLU A 92 8.11 9.62 2.91
C GLU A 92 7.85 10.03 1.46
N LYS A 93 8.77 9.64 0.56
CA LYS A 93 8.64 9.90 -0.88
C LYS A 93 7.46 9.16 -1.49
N LEU A 94 7.22 7.91 -1.10
CA LEU A 94 6.08 7.12 -1.57
C LEU A 94 4.75 7.75 -1.13
N LEU A 95 4.62 8.12 0.13
CA LEU A 95 3.41 8.76 0.67
C LEU A 95 3.16 10.10 -0.01
N LYS A 96 4.18 10.98 -0.12
CA LYS A 96 4.09 12.24 -0.86
C LYS A 96 3.62 12.04 -2.30
N LYS A 97 4.14 11.01 -2.97
CA LYS A 97 3.71 10.66 -4.33
C LYS A 97 2.27 10.17 -4.35
N GLY A 98 1.87 9.31 -3.41
CA GLY A 98 0.51 8.80 -3.28
C GLY A 98 -0.51 9.93 -3.10
N PHE A 99 -0.27 10.84 -2.15
CA PHE A 99 -1.09 12.04 -1.97
C PHE A 99 -1.24 12.84 -3.27
N LYS A 100 -0.11 13.16 -3.92
CA LYS A 100 -0.12 13.92 -5.18
C LYS A 100 -0.88 13.23 -6.30
N VAL A 101 -0.83 11.89 -6.38
CA VAL A 101 -1.61 11.12 -7.35
C VAL A 101 -3.10 11.24 -7.03
N CYS A 102 -3.49 11.11 -5.76
CA CYS A 102 -4.88 11.24 -5.35
C CYS A 102 -5.45 12.64 -5.58
N GLU A 103 -4.70 13.69 -5.23
CA GLU A 103 -5.09 15.08 -5.50
C GLU A 103 -5.32 15.32 -7.00
N LYS A 104 -4.41 14.82 -7.85
CA LYS A 104 -4.53 14.95 -9.30
C LYS A 104 -5.68 14.14 -9.89
N ALA A 105 -6.04 13.04 -9.25
CA ALA A 105 -7.18 12.23 -9.63
C ALA A 105 -8.52 12.87 -9.20
N GLY A 106 -8.48 13.91 -8.35
CA GLY A 106 -9.66 14.63 -7.88
C GLY A 106 -10.42 13.91 -6.78
N PHE A 107 -9.76 13.00 -6.05
CA PHE A 107 -10.35 12.44 -4.83
C PHE A 107 -10.30 13.47 -3.71
N ASP A 108 -11.26 13.41 -2.81
CA ASP A 108 -11.36 14.22 -1.60
C ASP A 108 -11.15 13.38 -0.34
N ARG A 109 -11.58 12.10 -0.33
CA ARG A 109 -11.48 11.19 0.82
C ARG A 109 -10.79 9.88 0.44
N VAL A 110 -9.58 9.67 0.95
CA VAL A 110 -8.68 8.59 0.50
C VAL A 110 -8.20 7.70 1.65
N ALA A 111 -8.17 6.39 1.42
CA ALA A 111 -7.69 5.41 2.39
C ALA A 111 -6.32 4.86 2.00
N PHE A 112 -5.27 5.15 2.75
CA PHE A 112 -3.96 4.53 2.60
C PHE A 112 -3.87 3.27 3.47
N CYS A 113 -3.65 2.12 2.84
CA CYS A 113 -3.47 0.85 3.52
C CYS A 113 -2.01 0.45 3.40
N LEU A 114 -1.27 0.54 4.52
CA LEU A 114 0.18 0.46 4.54
C LEU A 114 0.63 -0.83 5.24
N ASP A 115 1.55 -1.55 4.61
CA ASP A 115 2.22 -2.70 5.21
C ASP A 115 3.60 -2.24 5.75
N SER A 116 3.76 -2.21 7.08
CA SER A 116 5.02 -1.87 7.72
C SER A 116 6.10 -2.93 7.47
N GLN A 117 7.36 -2.55 7.69
CA GLN A 117 8.51 -3.48 7.63
C GLN A 117 9.13 -3.63 9.01
N GLU A 118 9.92 -4.69 9.21
CA GLU A 118 10.76 -4.83 10.41
C GLU A 118 11.65 -3.58 10.59
N GLU A 119 12.19 -3.05 9.50
CA GLU A 119 13.05 -1.86 9.48
C GLU A 119 12.31 -0.54 9.72
N VAL A 120 11.00 -0.48 9.42
CA VAL A 120 10.17 0.72 9.62
C VAL A 120 8.82 0.31 10.21
N PRO A 121 8.73 0.20 11.55
CA PRO A 121 7.52 -0.27 12.22
C PRO A 121 6.33 0.67 12.01
N ALA A 122 5.11 0.14 12.18
CA ALA A 122 3.88 0.93 12.04
C ALA A 122 3.86 2.21 12.91
N ALA A 123 4.48 2.21 14.09
CA ALA A 123 4.58 3.40 14.94
C ALA A 123 5.38 4.53 14.28
N GLU A 124 6.48 4.21 13.60
CA GLU A 124 7.31 5.17 12.88
C GLU A 124 6.58 5.69 11.63
N LEU A 125 5.91 4.79 10.89
CA LEU A 125 5.08 5.21 9.76
C LEU A 125 3.93 6.13 10.16
N LYS A 126 3.29 5.88 11.30
CA LYS A 126 2.25 6.77 11.85
C LYS A 126 2.82 8.16 12.13
N GLN A 127 4.00 8.25 12.75
CA GLN A 127 4.67 9.54 12.99
C GLN A 127 5.00 10.27 11.68
N LEU A 128 5.48 9.53 10.68
CA LEU A 128 5.77 10.06 9.36
C LEU A 128 4.51 10.62 8.66
N VAL A 129 3.40 9.89 8.72
CA VAL A 129 2.11 10.34 8.18
C VAL A 129 1.68 11.64 8.86
N VAL A 130 1.73 11.72 10.19
CA VAL A 130 1.38 12.95 10.92
C VAL A 130 2.24 14.13 10.45
N ALA A 131 3.57 13.94 10.35
CA ALA A 131 4.49 14.99 9.91
C ALA A 131 4.25 15.46 8.46
N LEU A 132 3.79 14.57 7.57
CA LEU A 132 3.50 14.93 6.18
C LEU A 132 2.27 15.84 6.04
N ARG A 133 1.30 15.71 6.94
CA ARG A 133 -0.02 16.34 6.85
C ARG A 133 -0.02 17.82 7.20
N ASP A 134 0.98 18.29 7.94
CA ASP A 134 1.13 19.71 8.29
C ASP A 134 1.42 20.62 7.08
N ASN A 135 1.50 20.08 5.85
CA ASN A 135 1.84 20.80 4.62
C ASN A 135 0.65 21.25 3.74
N GLY A 136 -0.59 21.27 4.25
CA GLY A 136 -1.69 21.98 3.59
C GLY A 136 -2.44 21.26 2.45
N SER A 137 -2.40 19.92 2.41
CA SER A 137 -3.28 19.11 1.56
C SER A 137 -4.76 19.36 1.92
N SER A 138 -5.71 19.27 0.98
CA SER A 138 -7.16 19.30 1.28
C SER A 138 -7.77 17.92 1.51
N LEU A 139 -7.09 16.86 1.08
CA LEU A 139 -7.56 15.47 1.17
C LEU A 139 -7.89 15.06 2.60
N GLU A 140 -9.09 14.59 2.88
CA GLU A 140 -9.37 13.77 4.06
C GLU A 140 -8.67 12.41 3.88
N SER A 141 -7.96 11.92 4.90
CA SER A 141 -7.12 10.73 4.75
C SER A 141 -7.30 9.73 5.88
N LEU A 142 -7.64 8.50 5.51
CA LEU A 142 -7.77 7.37 6.41
C LEU A 142 -6.54 6.48 6.26
N PHE A 143 -6.05 5.92 7.35
CA PHE A 143 -4.86 5.07 7.37
C PHE A 143 -5.12 3.78 8.12
N SER A 144 -4.76 2.66 7.51
CA SER A 144 -4.66 1.35 8.18
C SER A 144 -3.24 0.79 8.04
N PHE A 145 -2.82 0.01 9.03
CA PHE A 145 -1.48 -0.56 9.12
C PHE A 145 -1.55 -2.03 9.50
N ASP A 146 -0.86 -2.90 8.76
CA ASP A 146 -0.62 -4.31 9.10
C ASP A 146 -1.88 -5.12 9.46
N THR A 147 -3.03 -4.75 8.91
CA THR A 147 -4.31 -5.40 9.19
C THR A 147 -4.51 -6.69 8.39
N VAL A 148 -3.59 -6.99 7.47
CA VAL A 148 -3.54 -8.23 6.71
C VAL A 148 -2.41 -9.10 7.28
N PRO A 149 -2.72 -10.23 7.93
CA PRO A 149 -1.70 -11.14 8.44
C PRO A 149 -0.84 -11.68 7.29
N VAL A 150 0.46 -11.36 7.31
CA VAL A 150 1.42 -12.01 6.43
C VAL A 150 1.87 -13.29 7.12
N LEU A 151 1.61 -14.45 6.51
CA LEU A 151 2.19 -15.70 6.97
C LEU A 151 3.72 -15.54 6.87
N THR A 152 4.39 -15.44 8.01
CA THR A 152 5.82 -15.18 8.09
C THR A 152 6.57 -16.21 7.25
N ARG A 153 7.41 -15.77 6.31
CA ARG A 153 8.36 -16.67 5.66
C ARG A 153 9.18 -17.29 6.78
N SER A 154 9.06 -18.60 6.98
CA SER A 154 10.09 -19.38 7.66
C SER A 154 11.40 -19.04 6.95
N ARG A 155 12.28 -18.26 7.60
CA ARG A 155 13.67 -18.18 7.17
C ARG A 155 14.21 -19.59 7.34
N SER A 156 14.22 -20.36 6.25
CA SER A 156 14.85 -21.67 6.20
C SER A 156 16.24 -21.50 6.81
N GLY A 157 16.41 -22.08 8.00
CA GLY A 157 17.70 -22.14 8.66
C GLY A 157 18.68 -22.75 7.68
N LYS A 158 19.87 -22.16 7.59
CA LYS A 158 21.03 -22.82 6.98
C LYS A 158 21.03 -24.26 7.49
N GLN A 159 20.79 -25.23 6.61
CA GLN A 159 21.20 -26.60 6.86
C GLN A 159 22.72 -26.54 7.00
N GLU A 160 23.19 -26.54 8.24
CA GLU A 160 24.56 -26.95 8.52
C GLU A 160 24.67 -28.39 8.03
N SER A 161 25.45 -28.55 6.97
CA SER A 161 25.91 -29.81 6.43
C SER A 161 26.57 -30.61 7.54
N LEU A 162 25.88 -31.62 8.06
CA LEU A 162 26.51 -32.73 8.77
C LEU A 162 27.20 -33.62 7.74
N LEU A 163 28.49 -33.33 7.52
CA LEU A 163 29.50 -34.31 7.13
C LEU A 163 30.51 -34.42 8.28
#